data_AF-A0A7J9KW54-F1
#
_entry.id   AF-A0A7J9KW54-F1
#
_cell.length_a   1.000
_cell.length_b   1.000
_cell.length_c   1.000
_cell.angle_alpha   90.00
_cell.angle_beta   90.00
_cell.angle_gamma   90.00
#
_symmetry.space_group_name_H-M   'P 1'
#
loop_
_entity.id
_entity.type
_entity.pdbx_description
1 polymer ?
#
loop_
_entity_poly.entity_id
_entity_poly.type
_entity_poly.pdbx_seq_one_letter_code
_entity_poly.pdbx_strand_id
1 'polypeptide(L)'
;MVFATPYQTYIPLPFDSGEEHKDHEAVLSMVPIHIVTHASQLPKEFLFPSSKNHLIVGFDCEGVQLCHYGTLCIMQLAFLDAIYLVDVIQGGEKLMKACKPALESSFITKVIHDCKRDSEALYFHFGIKLHNVMDTQIAYSLIEKQRGRRKSSDNPISFIALLADPNYCGTI
;
A
#
# COMPACT_ATOMS: atom_id res chain seq x y z
N MET A 1 3.13 -24.60 -22.66
CA MET A 1 2.26 -23.69 -21.88
C MET A 1 2.62 -22.28 -22.31
N VAL A 2 1.66 -21.54 -22.89
CA VAL A 2 1.85 -20.12 -23.17
C VAL A 2 1.56 -19.39 -21.87
N PHE A 3 2.60 -18.84 -21.22
CA PHE A 3 2.36 -17.92 -20.11
C PHE A 3 1.82 -16.63 -20.72
N ALA A 4 0.63 -16.21 -20.29
CA ALA A 4 0.09 -14.91 -20.67
C ALA A 4 1.11 -13.82 -20.29
N THR A 5 1.31 -12.83 -21.16
CA THR A 5 2.13 -11.66 -20.83
C THR A 5 1.54 -10.97 -19.60
N PRO A 6 2.35 -10.70 -18.56
CA PRO A 6 1.85 -10.04 -17.36
C PRO A 6 1.32 -8.64 -17.72
N TYR A 7 0.26 -8.22 -17.04
CA TYR A 7 -0.18 -6.83 -17.08
C TYR A 7 0.95 -5.92 -16.60
N GLN A 8 1.02 -4.68 -17.07
CA GLN A 8 2.09 -3.73 -16.74
C GLN A 8 1.51 -2.36 -16.39
N THR A 9 2.20 -1.64 -15.51
CA THR A 9 1.92 -0.24 -15.17
C THR A 9 3.22 0.53 -14.99
N TYR A 10 3.13 1.86 -14.95
CA TYR A 10 4.24 2.72 -14.60
C TYR A 10 4.16 3.09 -13.12
N ILE A 11 5.31 3.07 -12.43
CA ILE A 11 5.44 3.64 -11.09
C ILE A 11 6.48 4.77 -11.12
N PRO A 12 6.24 5.89 -10.40
CA PRO A 12 7.25 6.92 -10.23
C PRO A 12 8.38 6.40 -9.34
N LEU A 13 9.62 6.44 -9.84
CA LEU A 13 10.77 6.08 -9.01
C LEU A 13 11.09 7.20 -8.01
N PRO A 14 11.47 6.88 -6.76
CA PRO A 14 12.17 7.84 -5.92
C PRO A 14 13.51 8.16 -6.57
N PHE A 15 13.77 9.44 -6.85
CA PHE A 15 15.10 9.89 -7.24
C PHE A 15 16.06 9.68 -6.07
N ASP A 16 17.09 8.86 -6.26
CA ASP A 16 18.25 8.82 -5.38
C ASP A 16 19.49 9.18 -6.21
N SER A 17 19.85 10.47 -6.18
CA SER A 17 21.19 10.94 -6.49
C SER A 17 21.31 12.37 -5.97
N GLY A 18 22.15 12.58 -4.98
CA GLY A 18 22.45 13.88 -4.38
C GLY A 18 23.16 14.86 -5.31
N GLU A 19 22.61 15.10 -6.50
CA GLU A 19 23.05 16.14 -7.42
C GLU A 19 21.84 16.98 -7.84
N GLU A 20 21.94 18.29 -7.61
CA GLU A 20 20.97 19.30 -8.02
C GLU A 20 20.93 19.38 -9.55
N HIS A 21 20.11 18.55 -10.20
CA HIS A 21 19.75 18.74 -11.59
C HIS A 21 18.33 19.31 -11.72
N LYS A 22 18.29 20.52 -12.27
CA LYS A 22 17.08 21.18 -12.78
C LYS A 22 16.58 20.37 -13.97
N ASP A 23 15.61 19.49 -13.70
CA ASP A 23 14.52 19.03 -14.58
C ASP A 23 13.89 17.84 -13.86
N HIS A 24 12.85 18.10 -13.06
CA HIS A 24 12.15 17.12 -12.22
C HIS A 24 11.16 16.29 -13.05
N GLU A 25 11.65 15.52 -14.02
CA GLU A 25 10.81 14.56 -14.73
C GLU A 25 10.89 13.22 -13.99
N ALA A 26 9.79 12.81 -13.35
CA ALA A 26 9.72 11.54 -12.64
C ALA A 26 10.07 10.40 -13.61
N VAL A 27 11.19 9.70 -13.38
CA VAL A 27 11.54 8.53 -14.19
C VAL A 27 10.52 7.45 -13.88
N LEU A 28 9.62 7.20 -14.84
CA LEU A 28 8.62 6.16 -14.75
C LEU A 28 9.27 4.81 -15.09
N SER A 29 9.21 3.86 -14.15
CA SER A 29 9.61 2.47 -14.41
C SER A 29 8.39 1.63 -14.70
N MET A 30 8.47 0.80 -15.74
CA MET A 30 7.41 -0.14 -16.07
C MET A 30 7.56 -1.39 -15.21
N VAL A 31 6.54 -1.69 -14.42
CA VAL A 31 6.50 -2.82 -13.50
C VAL A 31 5.32 -3.75 -13.81
N PRO A 32 5.47 -5.07 -13.58
CA PRO A 32 4.38 -6.02 -13.75
C PRO A 32 3.29 -5.85 -12.68
N ILE A 33 2.06 -6.19 -13.06
CA ILE A 33 0.93 -6.41 -12.18
C ILE A 33 0.64 -7.91 -12.15
N HIS A 34 0.62 -8.49 -10.95
CA HIS A 34 0.33 -9.90 -10.70
C HIS A 34 -1.05 -10.06 -10.07
N ILE A 35 -1.89 -10.92 -10.65
CA ILE A 35 -3.13 -11.36 -10.03
C ILE A 35 -2.82 -12.58 -9.17
N VAL A 36 -3.06 -12.47 -7.86
CA VAL A 36 -2.68 -13.46 -6.85
C VAL A 36 -3.93 -14.14 -6.32
N THR A 37 -4.01 -15.44 -6.53
CA THR A 37 -5.06 -16.32 -5.99
C THR A 37 -4.47 -17.40 -5.08
N HIS A 38 -3.14 -17.56 -5.09
CA HIS A 38 -2.40 -18.55 -4.32
C HIS A 38 -1.17 -17.90 -3.68
N ALA A 39 -0.85 -18.29 -2.44
CA ALA A 39 0.24 -17.68 -1.67
C ALA A 39 1.60 -17.79 -2.38
N SER A 40 1.84 -18.86 -3.14
CA SER A 40 3.10 -19.06 -3.89
C SER A 40 3.36 -18.01 -4.98
N GLN A 41 2.38 -17.17 -5.31
CA GLN A 41 2.53 -16.07 -6.27
C GLN A 41 3.00 -14.77 -5.62
N LEU A 42 3.10 -14.72 -4.28
CA LEU A 42 3.61 -13.57 -3.53
C LEU A 42 5.12 -13.68 -3.29
N PRO A 43 5.83 -12.55 -3.11
CA PRO A 43 7.24 -12.55 -2.72
C PRO A 43 7.47 -13.34 -1.44
N LYS A 44 8.56 -14.11 -1.39
CA LYS A 44 8.91 -14.92 -0.21
C LYS A 44 9.19 -14.04 1.00
N GLU A 45 9.81 -12.90 0.75
CA GLU A 45 10.18 -11.90 1.75
C GLU A 45 8.94 -11.30 2.41
N PHE A 46 7.83 -11.20 1.66
CA PHE A 46 6.54 -10.81 2.21
C PHE A 46 5.94 -11.93 3.07
N LEU A 47 5.89 -13.16 2.57
CA LEU A 47 5.32 -14.31 3.30
C LEU A 47 6.12 -14.69 4.57
N PHE A 48 7.42 -14.46 4.55
CA PHE A 48 8.36 -14.82 5.62
C PHE A 48 9.16 -13.59 6.07
N PRO A 49 8.50 -12.62 6.75
CA PRO A 49 9.15 -11.39 7.19
C PRO A 49 10.33 -11.68 8.12
N SER A 50 11.41 -10.91 7.98
CA SER A 50 12.65 -11.10 8.74
C SER A 50 13.22 -9.76 9.19
N SER A 51 13.82 -9.72 10.38
CA SER A 51 14.57 -8.54 10.86
C SER A 51 15.77 -8.18 9.98
N LYS A 52 16.24 -9.10 9.12
CA LYS A 52 17.33 -8.87 8.16
C LYS A 52 16.88 -8.11 6.91
N ASN A 53 15.60 -8.14 6.58
CA ASN A 53 15.08 -7.53 5.37
C ASN A 53 13.80 -6.76 5.69
N HIS A 54 13.95 -5.46 5.89
CA HIS A 54 12.81 -4.59 6.12
C HIS A 54 12.18 -4.24 4.78
N LEU A 55 10.88 -4.47 4.66
CA LEU A 55 10.12 -4.15 3.46
C LEU A 55 9.25 -2.93 3.69
N ILE A 56 9.06 -2.14 2.65
CA ILE A 56 8.05 -1.09 2.61
C ILE A 56 7.11 -1.44 1.47
N VAL A 57 5.82 -1.52 1.76
CA VAL A 57 4.79 -1.86 0.77
C VAL A 57 3.70 -0.81 0.81
N GLY A 58 3.30 -0.31 -0.36
CA GLY A 58 2.01 0.37 -0.49
C GLY A 58 0.89 -0.64 -0.29
N PHE A 59 -0.13 -0.27 0.47
CA PHE A 59 -1.19 -1.18 0.85
C PHE A 59 -2.55 -0.48 0.78
N ASP A 60 -3.52 -1.19 0.21
CA ASP A 60 -4.92 -0.77 0.15
C ASP A 60 -5.84 -2.00 0.14
N CYS A 61 -7.11 -1.81 0.44
CA CYS A 61 -8.13 -2.86 0.41
C CYS A 61 -9.41 -2.35 -0.25
N GLU A 62 -10.05 -3.20 -1.06
CA GLU A 62 -11.31 -2.88 -1.71
C GLU A 62 -12.36 -3.96 -1.47
N GLY A 63 -13.61 -3.53 -1.37
CA GLY A 63 -14.70 -4.42 -0.99
C GLY A 63 -16.10 -3.83 -1.09
N VAL A 64 -17.11 -4.68 -0.87
CA VAL A 64 -18.50 -4.23 -0.77
C VAL A 64 -18.78 -3.85 0.67
N GLN A 65 -19.19 -2.60 0.91
CA GLN A 65 -19.43 -2.06 2.26
C GLN A 65 -18.27 -2.34 3.22
N LEU A 66 -17.03 -2.12 2.75
CA LEU A 66 -15.80 -2.49 3.44
C LEU A 66 -15.78 -1.97 4.90
N CYS A 67 -15.97 -2.91 5.84
CA CYS A 67 -15.91 -2.78 7.30
C CYS A 67 -16.24 -4.15 7.91
N HIS A 68 -16.71 -4.19 9.16
CA HIS A 68 -17.16 -5.39 9.87
C HIS A 68 -18.16 -6.28 9.09
N TYR A 69 -19.20 -5.70 8.47
CA TYR A 69 -20.31 -6.46 7.89
C TYR A 69 -20.22 -6.65 6.38
N GLY A 70 -19.25 -5.99 5.75
CA GLY A 70 -19.03 -6.05 4.30
C GLY A 70 -18.31 -7.30 3.86
N THR A 71 -17.66 -7.21 2.69
CA THR A 71 -16.78 -8.26 2.19
C THR A 71 -15.51 -7.61 1.66
N LEU A 72 -14.35 -8.06 2.16
CA LEU A 72 -13.07 -7.74 1.56
C LEU A 72 -12.91 -8.56 0.28
N CYS A 73 -12.80 -7.88 -0.86
CA CYS A 73 -12.75 -8.52 -2.18
C CYS A 73 -11.33 -8.56 -2.73
N ILE A 74 -10.59 -7.46 -2.58
CA ILE A 74 -9.25 -7.30 -3.14
C ILE A 74 -8.36 -6.67 -2.07
N MET A 75 -7.10 -7.13 -2.02
CA MET A 75 -6.03 -6.49 -1.28
C MET A 75 -4.90 -6.13 -2.26
N GLN A 76 -4.54 -4.86 -2.32
CA GLN A 76 -3.53 -4.33 -3.23
C GLN A 76 -2.21 -4.15 -2.49
N LEU A 77 -1.13 -4.64 -3.10
CA LEU A 77 0.23 -4.49 -2.58
C LEU A 77 1.12 -3.86 -3.65
N ALA A 78 1.75 -2.74 -3.34
CA ALA A 78 2.72 -2.09 -4.19
C ALA A 78 4.13 -2.26 -3.63
N PHE A 79 4.99 -2.94 -4.39
CA PHE A 79 6.42 -3.06 -4.14
C PHE A 79 7.18 -2.12 -5.08
N LEU A 80 8.49 -1.97 -4.86
CA LEU A 80 9.36 -1.13 -5.69
C LEU A 80 9.46 -1.60 -7.14
N ASP A 81 9.20 -2.87 -7.42
CA ASP A 81 9.43 -3.50 -8.71
C ASP A 81 8.21 -4.26 -9.26
N ALA A 82 7.08 -4.30 -8.53
CA ALA A 82 5.87 -5.00 -8.93
C ALA A 82 4.63 -4.57 -8.13
N ILE A 83 3.45 -4.74 -8.73
CA ILE A 83 2.14 -4.60 -8.08
C ILE A 83 1.50 -5.99 -7.97
N TYR A 84 0.87 -6.28 -6.82
CA TYR A 84 0.11 -7.51 -6.60
C TYR A 84 -1.33 -7.17 -6.26
N LEU A 85 -2.26 -7.70 -7.04
CA LEU A 85 -3.69 -7.66 -6.78
C LEU A 85 -4.10 -9.02 -6.21
N VAL A 86 -4.27 -9.07 -4.90
CA VAL A 86 -4.66 -10.28 -4.19
C VAL A 86 -6.17 -10.43 -4.25
N ASP A 87 -6.63 -11.44 -4.98
CA ASP A 87 -8.05 -11.81 -5.05
C ASP A 87 -8.42 -12.56 -3.76
N VAL A 88 -9.03 -11.82 -2.84
CA VAL A 88 -9.42 -12.35 -1.53
C VAL A 88 -10.60 -13.30 -1.65
N ILE A 89 -11.46 -13.12 -2.66
CA ILE A 89 -12.62 -13.97 -2.90
C ILE A 89 -12.17 -15.35 -3.40
N GLN A 90 -11.33 -15.39 -4.42
CA GLN A 90 -10.86 -16.64 -5.01
C GLN A 90 -9.80 -17.32 -4.12
N GLY A 91 -8.88 -16.55 -3.53
CA GLY A 91 -7.84 -17.09 -2.65
C GLY A 91 -8.33 -17.50 -1.26
N GLY A 92 -9.40 -16.86 -0.79
CA GLY A 92 -10.08 -17.16 0.46
C GLY A 92 -9.21 -17.11 1.71
N GLU A 93 -9.68 -17.76 2.77
CA GLU A 93 -9.02 -17.77 4.08
C GLU A 93 -7.59 -18.32 4.02
N LYS A 94 -7.32 -19.31 3.16
CA LYS A 94 -5.98 -19.91 3.02
C LYS A 94 -4.95 -18.88 2.56
N LEU A 95 -5.29 -18.05 1.57
CA LEU A 95 -4.42 -17.00 1.09
C LEU A 95 -4.24 -15.91 2.15
N MET A 96 -5.33 -15.46 2.77
CA MET A 96 -5.26 -14.43 3.82
C MET A 96 -4.46 -14.87 5.04
N LYS A 97 -4.58 -16.14 5.44
CA LYS A 97 -3.77 -16.73 6.51
C LYS A 97 -2.28 -16.77 6.17
N ALA A 98 -1.93 -16.95 4.89
CA ALA A 98 -0.54 -16.87 4.45
C ALA A 98 0.01 -15.44 4.44
N CYS A 99 -0.84 -14.43 4.20
CA CYS A 99 -0.47 -13.02 4.26
C CYS A 99 -0.35 -12.49 5.72
N LYS A 100 -1.03 -13.14 6.67
CA LYS A 100 -1.08 -12.71 8.07
C LYS A 100 0.29 -12.38 8.71
N PRO A 101 1.34 -13.22 8.59
CA PRO A 101 2.65 -12.90 9.15
C PRO A 101 3.20 -11.56 8.65
N ALA A 102 2.99 -11.25 7.36
CA ALA A 102 3.45 -10.02 6.73
C ALA A 102 2.71 -8.79 7.28
N LEU A 103 1.38 -8.89 7.34
CA LEU A 103 0.48 -7.80 7.73
C LEU A 103 0.63 -7.45 9.22
N GLU A 104 0.91 -8.44 10.07
CA GLU A 104 1.17 -8.24 11.51
C GLU A 104 2.65 -7.97 11.83
N SER A 105 3.55 -8.03 10.83
CA SER A 105 4.99 -7.87 11.03
C SER A 105 5.39 -6.45 11.42
N SER A 106 6.33 -6.33 12.35
CA SER A 106 7.08 -5.09 12.64
C SER A 106 8.20 -4.80 11.63
N PHE A 107 8.57 -5.76 10.78
CA PHE A 107 9.64 -5.64 9.79
C PHE A 107 9.14 -5.21 8.41
N ILE A 108 7.82 -5.21 8.20
CA ILE A 108 7.20 -4.73 6.96
C ILE A 108 6.40 -3.48 7.31
N THR A 109 6.75 -2.35 6.72
CA THR A 109 5.99 -1.10 6.84
C THR A 109 4.89 -1.09 5.77
N LYS A 110 3.64 -0.92 6.20
CA LYS A 110 2.51 -0.77 5.27
C LYS A 110 2.21 0.72 5.15
N VAL A 111 2.45 1.29 3.98
CA VAL A 111 2.10 2.67 3.65
C VAL A 111 0.67 2.69 3.14
N ILE A 112 -0.21 3.37 3.87
CA ILE A 112 -1.67 3.37 3.63
C ILE A 112 -2.17 4.81 3.67
N HIS A 113 -3.29 5.09 3.02
CA HIS A 113 -4.01 6.35 3.19
C HIS A 113 -5.33 6.10 3.91
N ASP A 114 -5.50 6.62 5.13
CA ASP A 114 -6.68 6.42 5.97
C ASP A 114 -7.02 4.94 6.26
N CYS A 115 -6.15 4.26 6.99
CA CYS A 115 -6.19 2.80 7.15
C CYS A 115 -7.37 2.25 7.99
N LYS A 116 -8.31 3.09 8.43
CA LYS A 116 -9.32 2.72 9.44
C LYS A 116 -10.20 1.56 8.95
N ARG A 117 -10.71 1.65 7.72
CA ARG A 117 -11.65 0.69 7.13
C ARG A 117 -10.94 -0.61 6.75
N ASP A 118 -9.72 -0.51 6.23
CA ASP A 118 -8.89 -1.68 5.89
C ASP A 118 -8.55 -2.48 7.13
N SER A 119 -8.09 -1.80 8.19
CA SER A 119 -7.77 -2.44 9.46
C SER A 119 -8.99 -3.10 10.10
N GLU A 120 -10.16 -2.47 10.01
CA GLU A 120 -11.41 -3.06 10.51
C GLU A 120 -11.79 -4.31 9.72
N ALA A 121 -11.74 -4.25 8.39
CA ALA A 121 -12.05 -5.39 7.53
C ALA A 121 -11.09 -6.57 7.77
N LEU A 122 -9.78 -6.32 7.82
CA LEU A 122 -8.77 -7.35 8.10
C LEU A 122 -8.99 -8.04 9.45
N TYR A 123 -9.32 -7.24 10.48
CA TYR A 123 -9.53 -7.76 11.82
C TYR A 123 -10.79 -8.62 11.91
N PHE A 124 -11.94 -8.14 11.43
CA PHE A 124 -13.20 -8.85 11.59
C PHE A 124 -13.35 -10.06 10.66
N HIS A 125 -12.86 -9.97 9.41
CA HIS A 125 -12.99 -11.07 8.45
C HIS A 125 -11.92 -12.15 8.62
N PHE A 126 -10.71 -11.80 9.06
CA PHE A 126 -9.57 -12.72 9.08
C PHE A 126 -8.78 -12.75 10.40
N GLY A 127 -9.18 -11.97 11.40
CA GLY A 127 -8.47 -11.86 12.67
C GLY A 127 -7.06 -11.31 12.53
N ILE A 128 -6.79 -10.52 11.49
CA ILE A 128 -5.46 -9.95 11.20
C ILE A 128 -5.35 -8.57 11.86
N LYS A 129 -4.35 -8.39 12.74
CA LYS A 129 -4.07 -7.12 13.41
C LYS A 129 -2.97 -6.37 12.66
N LEU A 130 -3.38 -5.49 11.76
CA LEU A 130 -2.46 -4.69 10.98
C LEU A 130 -1.49 -3.92 11.90
N HIS A 131 -0.20 -4.05 11.65
CA HIS A 131 0.86 -3.51 12.51
C HIS A 131 1.91 -2.75 11.70
N ASN A 132 2.69 -1.85 12.29
CA ASN A 132 3.72 -1.05 11.59
C ASN A 132 3.17 -0.33 10.34
N VAL A 133 2.11 0.46 10.55
CA VAL A 133 1.42 1.24 9.51
C VAL A 133 1.98 2.67 9.47
N MET A 134 2.28 3.15 8.27
CA MET A 134 2.54 4.55 7.98
C MET A 134 1.33 5.14 7.25
N ASP A 135 0.45 5.80 8.01
CA ASP A 135 -0.76 6.43 7.45
C ASP A 135 -0.43 7.82 6.91
N THR A 136 -0.53 7.98 5.58
CA THR A 136 -0.21 9.22 4.87
C THR A 136 -1.15 10.38 5.20
N GLN A 137 -2.42 10.12 5.53
CA GLN A 137 -3.39 11.15 5.93
C GLN A 137 -3.04 11.72 7.31
N ILE A 138 -2.62 10.85 8.24
CA ILE A 138 -2.14 11.25 9.57
C ILE A 138 -0.81 11.97 9.44
N ALA A 139 0.13 11.44 8.66
CA ALA A 139 1.45 12.04 8.45
C ALA A 139 1.32 13.47 7.90
N TYR A 140 0.51 13.68 6.86
CA TYR A 140 0.22 14.99 6.32
C TYR A 140 -0.31 15.94 7.40
N SER A 141 -1.32 15.51 8.16
CA SER A 141 -1.92 16.31 9.23
C SER A 141 -0.93 16.72 10.32
N LEU A 142 0.04 15.85 10.64
CA LEU A 142 1.07 16.12 11.64
C LEU A 142 2.13 17.10 11.11
N ILE A 143 2.57 16.95 9.86
CA ILE A 143 3.55 17.85 9.24
C ILE A 143 2.98 19.26 9.10
N GLU A 144 1.73 19.39 8.66
CA GLU A 144 1.06 20.70 8.52
C GLU A 144 0.90 21.40 9.87
N LYS A 145 0.59 20.64 10.93
CA LYS A 145 0.54 21.17 12.30
C LYS A 145 1.91 21.68 12.77
N GLN A 146 2.99 20.95 12.48
CA GLN A 146 4.35 21.37 12.82
C GLN A 146 4.78 22.64 12.07
N ARG A 147 4.30 22.83 10.83
CA ARG A 147 4.50 24.05 10.03
C ARG A 147 3.66 25.25 10.49
N GLY A 148 2.90 25.10 11.57
CA GLY A 148 2.04 26.16 12.11
C GLY A 148 0.77 26.41 11.30
N ARG A 149 0.47 25.57 10.30
CA ARG A 149 -0.79 25.65 9.55
C ARG A 149 -1.89 25.07 10.45
N ARG A 150 -2.93 25.85 10.73
CA ARG A 150 -4.08 25.37 11.53
C ARG A 150 -4.81 24.31 10.72
N LYS A 151 -5.15 23.18 11.37
CA LYS A 151 -6.15 22.25 10.83
C LYS A 151 -7.40 23.05 10.49
N SER A 152 -7.82 23.07 9.22
CA SER A 152 -9.23 23.30 8.91
C SER A 152 -9.98 22.15 9.57
N SER A 153 -10.80 22.46 10.58
CA SER A 153 -11.15 21.52 11.64
C SER A 153 -11.97 20.30 11.23
N ASP A 154 -12.48 20.17 10.02
CA ASP A 154 -13.57 19.21 9.78
C ASP A 154 -13.38 18.21 8.64
N ASN A 155 -12.36 18.35 7.78
CA ASN A 155 -12.13 17.41 6.68
C ASN A 155 -10.67 16.93 6.62
N PRO A 156 -10.39 15.64 6.83
CA PRO A 156 -9.10 15.03 6.51
C PRO A 156 -8.76 15.23 5.03
N ILE A 157 -7.47 15.36 4.71
CA ILE A 157 -7.03 15.44 3.31
C ILE A 157 -7.40 14.15 2.58
N SER A 158 -7.99 14.27 1.39
CA SER A 158 -8.23 13.11 0.52
C SER A 158 -6.95 12.68 -0.17
N PHE A 159 -6.88 11.44 -0.63
CA PHE A 159 -5.71 10.94 -1.35
C PHE A 159 -5.40 11.78 -2.60
N ILE A 160 -6.43 12.17 -3.37
CA ILE A 160 -6.28 13.02 -4.55
C ILE A 160 -5.75 14.41 -4.18
N ALA A 161 -6.25 15.01 -3.10
CA ALA A 161 -5.76 16.31 -2.67
C ALA A 161 -4.31 16.23 -2.16
N LEU A 162 -3.93 15.13 -1.49
CA LEU A 162 -2.55 14.87 -1.08
C LEU A 162 -1.63 14.77 -2.30
N LEU A 163 -2.04 14.00 -3.32
CA LEU A 163 -1.29 13.85 -4.56
C LEU A 163 -1.13 15.18 -5.32
N ALA A 164 -2.15 16.05 -5.26
CA ALA A 164 -2.11 17.36 -5.90
C ALA A 164 -1.34 18.43 -5.10
N ASP A 165 -0.94 18.17 -3.85
CA ASP A 165 -0.26 19.17 -3.02
C ASP A 165 1.20 19.38 -3.46
N PRO A 166 1.59 20.59 -3.91
CA PRO A 166 2.94 20.86 -4.42
C PRO A 166 4.05 20.73 -3.38
N ASN A 167 3.72 20.71 -2.09
CA ASN A 167 4.72 20.51 -1.02
C ASN A 167 5.08 19.03 -0.80
N TYR A 168 4.37 18.09 -1.43
CA TYR A 168 4.55 16.65 -1.21
C TYR A 168 4.60 15.86 -2.52
N CYS A 169 3.56 15.93 -3.34
CA CYS A 169 3.39 15.08 -4.53
C CYS A 169 3.05 15.86 -5.81
N GLY A 170 2.91 17.19 -5.75
CA GLY A 170 2.37 18.04 -6.82
C GLY A 170 3.32 18.33 -7.99
N THR A 171 3.98 17.31 -8.52
CA THR A 171 4.49 17.28 -9.89
C THR A 171 4.09 15.93 -10.48
N ILE A 172 2.80 15.79 -10.81
CA ILE A 172 2.32 14.74 -11.72
C ILE A 172 2.07 15.40 -13.07
#